data_AF-A0A7W0YDW9-F1
#
_entry.id   AF-A0A7W0YDW9-F1
#
_cell.length_a   1.000
_cell.length_b   1.000
_cell.length_c   1.000
_cell.angle_alpha   90.00
_cell.angle_beta   90.00
_cell.angle_gamma   90.00
#
_symmetry.space_group_name_H-M   'P 1'
#
loop_
_entity.id
_entity.type
_entity.pdbx_description
1 polymer ?
#
loop_
_entity_poly.entity_id
_entity_poly.type
_entity_poly.pdbx_seq_one_letter_code
_entity_poly.pdbx_strand_id
1 'polypeptide(L)'
;MRGPNDWDAIARSAGFQDLLRAKRRFIIPAMTLSILYFFALPVLVGWFPELMKKKVDGGVNLAYLFALSQFLMAGLVAGLYLFKAGAWDKAAAALLAKFREK
;
A
#
# COMPACT_ATOMS: atom_id res chain seq x y z
N MET A 1 26.40 17.57 -9.82
CA MET A 1 25.74 18.88 -9.56
C MET A 1 25.02 18.78 -8.22
N ARG A 2 25.49 19.45 -7.16
CA ARG A 2 24.80 19.50 -5.86
C ARG A 2 23.74 20.61 -5.94
N GLY A 3 22.47 20.25 -5.81
CA GLY A 3 21.38 21.23 -5.77
C GLY A 3 21.40 22.05 -4.47
N PRO A 4 20.58 23.12 -4.36
CA PRO A 4 20.57 24.07 -3.25
C PRO A 4 20.17 23.52 -1.87
N ASN A 5 19.84 22.22 -1.76
CA ASN A 5 19.58 21.56 -0.48
C ASN A 5 20.65 20.49 -0.24
N ASP A 6 21.16 20.41 0.99
CA ASP A 6 21.99 19.30 1.45
C ASP A 6 21.11 18.04 1.68
N TRP A 7 20.82 17.35 0.58
CA TRP A 7 19.99 16.14 0.58
C TRP A 7 20.57 15.02 1.44
N ASP A 8 21.90 14.95 1.56
CA ASP A 8 22.58 13.97 2.41
C ASP A 8 22.34 14.26 3.89
N ALA A 9 22.40 15.54 4.30
CA ALA A 9 22.05 15.95 5.66
C ALA A 9 20.57 15.69 5.99
N ILE A 10 19.65 15.97 5.05
CA ILE A 10 18.22 15.68 5.22
C ILE A 10 17.98 14.18 5.33
N ALA A 11 18.60 13.35 4.48
CA ALA A 11 18.44 11.90 4.49
C ALA A 11 18.97 11.25 5.78
N ARG A 12 20.01 11.82 6.38
CA ARG A 12 20.56 11.37 7.67
C ARG A 12 19.81 11.92 8.89
N SER A 13 18.89 12.87 8.69
CA SER A 13 18.13 13.49 9.78
C SER A 13 17.15 12.51 10.45
N ALA A 14 16.98 12.65 11.76
CA ALA A 14 16.02 11.85 12.52
C ALA A 14 14.58 11.99 11.98
N GLY A 15 14.19 13.22 11.59
CA GLY A 15 12.86 13.49 11.02
C GLY A 15 12.60 12.75 9.71
N PHE A 16 13.61 12.60 8.86
CA PHE A 16 13.48 11.80 7.63
C PHE A 16 13.36 10.29 7.94
N GLN A 17 14.14 9.79 8.90
CA GLN A 17 14.05 8.39 9.31
C GLN A 17 12.70 8.05 9.95
N ASP A 18 12.12 8.97 10.71
CA ASP A 18 10.77 8.83 11.28
C ASP A 18 9.70 8.82 10.19
N LEU A 19 9.81 9.69 9.18
CA LEU A 19 8.94 9.69 8.02
C LEU A 19 9.00 8.35 7.27
N LEU A 20 10.20 7.82 7.04
CA LEU A 20 10.37 6.52 6.40
C LEU A 20 9.80 5.37 7.24
N ARG A 21 9.96 5.40 8.56
CA ARG A 21 9.37 4.40 9.46
C ARG A 21 7.84 4.46 9.41
N ALA A 22 7.26 5.66 9.43
CA ALA A 22 5.82 5.85 9.34
C ALA A 22 5.24 5.34 8.00
N LYS A 23 5.92 5.60 6.88
CA LYS A 23 5.54 5.07 5.55
C LYS A 23 5.63 3.55 5.51
N ARG A 24 6.76 2.99 5.93
CA ARG A 24 6.99 1.53 5.93
C ARG A 24 5.98 0.77 6.79
N ARG A 25 5.60 1.30 7.95
CA ARG A 25 4.62 0.68 8.85
C ARG A 25 3.22 0.53 8.22
N PHE A 26 2.90 1.34 7.21
CA PHE A 26 1.66 1.20 6.46
C PHE A 26 1.85 0.37 5.19
N ILE A 27 2.88 0.70 4.39
CA ILE A 27 3.07 0.12 3.06
C ILE A 27 3.42 -1.36 3.15
N ILE A 28 4.31 -1.77 4.07
CA ILE A 28 4.76 -3.17 4.14
C ILE A 28 3.59 -4.11 4.47
N PRO A 29 2.81 -3.89 5.55
CA PRO A 29 1.66 -4.75 5.84
C PRO A 29 0.60 -4.73 4.73
N ALA A 30 0.33 -3.56 4.14
CA ALA A 30 -0.62 -3.43 3.05
C ALA A 30 -0.18 -4.26 1.82
N MET A 31 1.10 -4.17 1.42
CA MET A 31 1.64 -4.98 0.34
C MET A 31 1.59 -6.47 0.66
N THR A 32 1.99 -6.88 1.86
CA THR A 32 1.94 -8.28 2.27
C THR A 32 0.51 -8.82 2.20
N LEU A 33 -0.46 -8.07 2.72
CA LEU A 33 -1.88 -8.44 2.66
C LEU A 33 -2.37 -8.52 1.21
N SER A 34 -2.05 -7.53 0.36
CA SER A 34 -2.44 -7.53 -1.06
C SER A 34 -1.86 -8.72 -1.80
N ILE A 35 -0.58 -9.03 -1.61
CA ILE A 35 0.09 -10.15 -2.26
C ILE A 35 -0.59 -11.45 -1.83
N LEU A 36 -0.74 -11.68 -0.52
CA LEU A 36 -1.39 -12.90 -0.02
C LEU A 36 -2.82 -13.03 -0.54
N TYR A 37 -3.59 -11.93 -0.54
CA TYR A 37 -4.96 -11.93 -1.01
C TYR A 37 -5.06 -12.21 -2.51
N PHE A 38 -4.17 -11.64 -3.33
CA PHE A 38 -4.20 -11.85 -4.77
C PHE A 38 -3.71 -13.24 -5.18
N PHE A 39 -2.69 -13.76 -4.52
CA PHE A 39 -2.20 -15.13 -4.73
C PHE A 39 -3.12 -16.20 -4.13
N ALA A 40 -4.00 -15.84 -3.18
CA ALA A 40 -4.99 -16.76 -2.66
C ALA A 40 -5.92 -17.27 -3.78
N LEU A 41 -6.26 -16.46 -4.78
CA LEU A 41 -7.13 -16.90 -5.88
C LEU A 41 -6.53 -18.08 -6.67
N PRO A 42 -5.33 -17.99 -7.30
CA PRO A 42 -4.77 -19.12 -8.03
C PRO A 42 -4.49 -20.33 -7.13
N VAL A 43 -4.10 -20.12 -5.87
CA VAL A 43 -3.93 -21.21 -4.90
C VAL A 43 -5.25 -21.92 -4.63
N LEU A 44 -6.33 -21.18 -4.37
CA LEU A 44 -7.65 -21.76 -4.12
C LEU A 44 -8.23 -22.42 -5.37
N VAL A 45 -8.02 -21.85 -6.56
CA VAL A 45 -8.46 -22.45 -7.83
C VAL A 45 -7.69 -23.75 -8.12
N GLY A 46 -6.38 -23.79 -7.84
CA GLY A 46 -5.53 -24.95 -8.08
C GLY A 46 -5.76 -26.10 -7.08
N TRP A 47 -5.84 -25.80 -5.79
CA TRP A 47 -5.97 -26.81 -4.74
C TRP A 47 -7.41 -27.12 -4.36
N PHE A 48 -8.33 -26.17 -4.49
CA PHE A 48 -9.74 -26.30 -4.10
C PHE A 48 -10.71 -25.93 -5.25
N PRO A 49 -10.56 -26.57 -6.43
CA PRO A 49 -11.34 -26.22 -7.62
C PRO A 49 -12.85 -26.40 -7.41
N GLU A 50 -13.29 -27.40 -6.64
CA GLU A 50 -14.72 -27.67 -6.40
C GLU A 50 -15.38 -26.54 -5.60
N LEU A 51 -14.66 -25.92 -4.65
CA LEU A 51 -15.14 -24.74 -3.95
C LEU A 51 -15.25 -23.56 -4.93
N MET A 52 -14.21 -23.32 -5.73
CA MET A 52 -14.15 -22.17 -6.62
C MET A 52 -15.14 -22.24 -7.80
N LYS A 53 -15.52 -23.44 -8.22
CA LYS A 53 -16.55 -23.67 -9.23
C LYS A 53 -17.98 -23.57 -8.69
N LYS A 54 -18.17 -23.57 -7.36
CA LYS A 54 -19.50 -23.49 -6.75
C LYS A 54 -20.23 -22.24 -7.26
N LYS A 55 -21.35 -22.48 -7.95
CA LYS A 55 -22.20 -21.42 -8.49
C LYS A 55 -22.95 -20.73 -7.35
N VAL A 56 -23.08 -19.42 -7.44
CA VAL A 56 -23.85 -18.62 -6.49
C VAL A 56 -25.18 -18.24 -7.12
N ASP A 57 -25.14 -17.60 -8.30
CA ASP A 57 -26.32 -17.30 -9.11
C ASP A 57 -25.94 -16.97 -10.56
N GLY A 58 -26.85 -17.16 -11.51
CA GLY A 58 -26.72 -16.65 -12.89
C GLY A 58 -25.49 -17.13 -13.70
N GLY A 59 -24.86 -18.25 -13.31
CA GLY A 59 -23.62 -18.73 -13.93
C GLY A 59 -22.33 -18.15 -13.33
N VAL A 60 -22.44 -17.25 -12.36
CA VAL A 60 -21.32 -16.73 -11.57
C VAL A 60 -20.95 -17.73 -10.48
N ASN A 61 -19.66 -18.04 -10.38
CA ASN A 61 -19.10 -18.91 -9.34
C ASN A 61 -18.31 -18.10 -8.31
N LEU A 62 -17.89 -18.78 -7.23
CA LEU A 62 -17.11 -18.14 -6.17
C LEU A 62 -15.79 -17.53 -6.66
N ALA A 63 -15.14 -18.12 -7.67
CA ALA A 63 -13.91 -17.54 -8.23
C ALA A 63 -14.15 -16.15 -8.83
N TYR A 64 -15.26 -15.96 -9.56
CA TYR A 64 -15.61 -14.64 -10.12
C TYR A 64 -15.92 -13.62 -9.02
N LEU A 65 -16.63 -14.02 -7.96
CA LEU A 65 -16.89 -13.11 -6.83
C LEU A 65 -15.60 -12.72 -6.11
N PHE A 66 -14.69 -13.67 -5.89
CA PHE A 66 -13.40 -13.40 -5.28
C PHE A 66 -12.54 -12.49 -6.19
N ALA A 67 -12.57 -12.72 -7.50
CA ALA A 67 -11.89 -11.85 -8.46
C ALA A 67 -12.44 -10.41 -8.41
N LEU A 68 -13.76 -10.26 -8.28
CA LEU A 68 -14.37 -8.94 -8.13
C LEU A 68 -13.97 -8.25 -6.81
N SER A 69 -13.90 -8.99 -5.71
CA SER A 69 -13.49 -8.43 -4.42
C SER A 69 -12.02 -7.98 -4.40
N GLN A 70 -11.15 -8.51 -5.28
CA GLN A 70 -9.79 -7.99 -5.45
C GLN A 70 -9.76 -6.53 -5.93
N PHE A 71 -10.68 -6.12 -6.81
CA PHE A 71 -10.77 -4.72 -7.24
C PHE A 71 -11.18 -3.79 -6.10
N LEU A 72 -12.18 -4.20 -5.31
CA LEU A 72 -12.63 -3.45 -4.14
C LEU A 72 -11.51 -3.35 -3.09
N MET A 73 -10.79 -4.44 -2.85
CA MET A 73 -9.64 -4.48 -1.96
C MET A 73 -8.54 -3.50 -2.41
N ALA A 74 -8.17 -3.53 -3.69
CA ALA A 74 -7.16 -2.62 -4.23
C ALA A 74 -7.60 -1.15 -4.11
N GLY A 75 -8.87 -0.86 -4.42
CA GLY A 75 -9.47 0.47 -4.25
C GLY A 75 -9.43 0.95 -2.79
N LEU A 76 -9.75 0.08 -1.83
CA LEU A 76 -9.66 0.38 -0.40
C LEU A 76 -8.23 0.68 0.03
N VAL A 77 -7.26 -0.13 -0.37
CA VAL A 77 -5.83 0.09 -0.05
C VAL A 77 -5.35 1.42 -0.64
N ALA A 78 -5.73 1.72 -1.88
CA ALA A 78 -5.42 3.00 -2.52
C ALA A 78 -6.04 4.19 -1.77
N GLY A 79 -7.32 4.11 -1.42
CA GLY A 79 -8.02 5.16 -0.66
C GLY A 79 -7.40 5.40 0.72
N LEU A 80 -7.10 4.32 1.45
CA LEU A 80 -6.42 4.40 2.75
C LEU A 80 -5.00 4.97 2.62
N TYR A 81 -4.28 4.62 1.55
CA TYR A 81 -2.98 5.20 1.25
C TYR A 81 -3.07 6.70 1.03
N LEU A 82 -4.00 7.16 0.18
CA LEU A 82 -4.24 8.58 -0.10
C LEU A 82 -4.55 9.36 1.18
N PHE A 83 -5.41 8.82 2.03
CA PHE A 83 -5.73 9.42 3.32
C PHE A 83 -4.49 9.55 4.22
N LYS A 84 -3.65 8.51 4.28
CA LYS A 84 -2.43 8.52 5.10
C LYS A 84 -1.32 9.40 4.51
N ALA A 85 -1.24 9.48 3.19
CA ALA A 85 -0.26 10.27 2.46
C ALA A 85 -0.34 11.76 2.84
N GLY A 86 -1.55 12.30 3.01
CA GLY A 86 -1.72 13.70 3.45
C GLY A 86 -1.04 14.01 4.79
N ALA A 87 -0.94 13.05 5.71
CA ALA A 87 -0.20 13.24 6.96
C ALA A 87 1.33 13.23 6.74
N TRP A 88 1.82 12.36 5.85
CA TRP A 88 3.23 12.29 5.49
C TRP A 88 3.70 13.52 4.70
N ASP A 89 2.86 14.06 3.84
CA ASP A 89 3.17 15.26 3.05
C ASP A 89 3.33 16.48 3.95
N LYS A 90 2.47 16.63 4.97
CA LYS A 90 2.62 17.66 6.01
C LYS A 90 3.93 17.51 6.78
N ALA A 91 4.27 16.28 7.18
CA ALA A 91 5.52 16.01 7.89
C ALA A 91 6.77 16.29 7.03
N ALA A 92 6.71 15.95 5.73
CA ALA A 92 7.78 16.23 4.79
C ALA A 92 7.95 17.74 4.57
N ALA A 93 6.86 18.49 4.40
CA ALA A 93 6.89 19.95 4.27
C ALA A 93 7.50 20.63 5.51
N ALA A 94 7.11 20.18 6.71
CA ALA A 94 7.67 20.69 7.95
C ALA A 94 9.18 20.39 8.10
N LEU A 95 9.63 19.22 7.64
CA LEU A 95 11.05 18.87 7.62
C LEU A 95 11.84 19.79 6.69
N LEU A 96 11.33 20.01 5.46
CA LEU A 96 11.98 20.88 4.48
C LEU A 96 12.07 22.34 4.95
N ALA A 97 11.04 22.85 5.64
CA ALA A 97 11.07 24.20 6.22
C ALA A 97 12.23 24.38 7.22
N LYS A 98 12.45 23.42 8.12
CA LYS A 98 13.54 23.47 9.12
C LYS A 98 14.93 23.50 8.51
N PHE A 99 15.11 22.89 7.33
CA PHE A 99 16.39 22.87 6.63
C PHE A 99 16.59 24.06 5.69
N ARG A 100 15.53 24.82 5.38
CA ARG A 100 15.62 26.08 4.62
C ARG A 100 15.94 27.29 5.49
N GLU A 101 15.56 27.24 6.77
CA GLU A 101 15.85 28.30 7.76
C GLU A 101 17.26 28.20 8.37
N LYS A 102 18.00 27.13 8.06
CA LYS A 102 19.32 26.83 8.61
C LYS A 102 20.41 27.04 7.57
#